data_AF-A0A0C9PKQ2-F1
#
_entry.id   AF-A0A0C9PKQ2-F1
#
_cell.length_a   1.000
_cell.length_b   1.000
_cell.length_c   1.000
_cell.angle_alpha   90.00
_cell.angle_beta   90.00
_cell.angle_gamma   90.00
#
_symmetry.space_group_name_H-M   'P 1'
#
loop_
_entity.id
_entity.type
_entity.pdbx_description
1 polymer ?
#
loop_
_entity_poly.entity_id
_entity_poly.type
_entity_poly.pdbx_seq_one_letter_code
_entity_poly.pdbx_strand_id
1 'polypeptide(L)'
;EQWYAVPKPTPGPYETRCYAFMVCNPKVEHDLLLGNQNLKVVFRLLKSLRNAYGMRCLKSYFITTTFLWEIEIQNKNFWNNPLHIILEHMLETLATDFENEWLPFFWNKELNLLDNLSQDDVEDCAYKLRKAYNTLRQYKFAPNLTYKRCLTHFEVP
;
A
#
# COMPACT_ATOMS: atom_id res chain seq x y z
N GLU A 1 6.67 14.27 21.19
CA GLU A 1 6.64 13.56 19.89
C GLU A 1 8.06 13.20 19.51
N GLN A 2 8.34 11.93 19.17
CA GLN A 2 9.68 11.46 18.84
C GLN A 2 9.70 11.03 17.37
N TRP A 3 10.61 11.60 16.59
CA TRP A 3 10.96 11.16 15.24
C TRP A 3 12.32 10.48 15.27
N TYR A 4 12.59 9.64 14.28
CA TYR A 4 13.82 8.85 14.20
C TYR A 4 14.55 9.14 12.88
N ALA A 5 15.87 9.09 12.93
CA ALA A 5 16.73 9.06 11.75
C ALA A 5 17.37 7.67 11.67
N VAL A 6 16.97 6.87 10.68
CA VAL A 6 17.47 5.51 10.49
C VAL A 6 18.59 5.55 9.45
N PRO A 7 19.79 5.03 9.74
CA PRO A 7 20.85 4.93 8.73
C PRO A 7 20.34 4.19 7.50
N LYS A 8 20.44 4.84 6.33
CA LYS A 8 20.02 4.24 5.06
C LYS A 8 21.00 4.64 3.97
N PRO A 9 21.81 3.69 3.45
CA PRO A 9 22.70 3.99 2.34
C PRO A 9 21.93 4.50 1.14
N THR A 10 22.33 5.65 0.60
CA THR A 10 21.71 6.23 -0.60
C THR A 10 22.61 6.05 -1.83
N PRO A 11 22.03 6.10 -3.04
CA PRO A 11 22.82 6.30 -4.25
C PRO A 11 23.57 7.64 -4.16
N GLY A 12 24.89 7.62 -4.33
CA GLY A 12 25.74 8.82 -4.20
C GLY A 12 27.23 8.49 -4.23
N PRO A 13 28.12 9.50 -4.07
CA PRO A 13 29.56 9.27 -3.92
C PRO A 13 29.84 8.28 -2.78
N TYR A 14 30.74 7.32 -3.00
CA TYR A 14 31.04 6.24 -2.03
C TYR A 14 31.30 6.76 -0.61
N GLU A 15 32.01 7.89 -0.53
CA GLU A 15 32.40 8.55 0.73
C GLU A 15 31.22 9.06 1.57
N THR A 16 30.07 9.35 0.97
CA THR A 16 28.91 9.92 1.67
C THR A 16 27.75 8.93 1.86
N ARG A 17 27.80 7.76 1.20
CA ARG A 17 26.72 6.75 1.29
C ARG A 17 26.46 6.27 2.70
N CYS A 18 27.50 6.15 3.53
CA CYS A 18 27.40 5.65 4.90
C CYS A 18 26.90 6.70 5.91
N TYR A 19 26.78 7.98 5.51
CA TYR A 19 26.34 9.08 6.38
C TYR A 19 24.92 9.55 6.07
N ALA A 20 24.18 8.81 5.24
CA ALA A 20 22.80 9.12 4.90
C ALA A 20 21.81 8.50 5.90
N PHE A 21 20.79 9.28 6.23
CA PHE A 21 19.70 8.87 7.12
C PHE A 21 18.36 9.07 6.44
N MET A 22 17.44 8.14 6.67
CA MET A 22 16.03 8.27 6.33
C MET A 22 15.26 8.70 7.58
N VAL A 23 14.49 9.78 7.45
CA VAL A 23 13.60 10.24 8.52
C VAL A 23 12.35 9.36 8.54
N CYS A 24 11.92 8.93 9.72
CA CYS A 24 10.64 8.26 9.90
C CYS A 24 10.04 8.56 11.28
N ASN A 25 8.74 8.35 11.41
CA ASN A 25 8.06 8.40 12.70
C ASN A 25 7.12 7.19 12.84
N PRO A 26 7.65 6.00 13.17
CA PRO A 26 6.88 4.76 13.18
C PRO A 26 5.69 4.79 14.14
N LYS A 27 5.81 5.56 15.24
CA LYS A 27 4.72 5.75 16.19
C LYS A 27 3.56 6.51 15.55
N VAL A 28 3.83 7.65 14.92
CA VAL A 28 2.79 8.43 14.24
C VAL A 28 2.18 7.63 13.08
N GLU A 29 2.99 6.96 12.25
CA GLU A 29 2.47 6.12 11.16
C GLU A 29 1.53 5.03 11.70
N HIS A 30 1.95 4.36 12.78
CA HIS A 30 1.15 3.34 13.45
C HIS A 30 -0.16 3.91 14.02
N ASP A 31 -0.10 5.05 14.69
CA ASP A 31 -1.26 5.67 15.33
C ASP A 31 -2.26 6.19 14.28
N LEU A 32 -1.79 6.70 13.15
CA LEU A 32 -2.63 7.07 11.99
C LEU A 32 -3.32 5.84 11.39
N LEU A 33 -2.59 4.75 11.17
CA LEU A 33 -3.14 3.53 10.58
C LEU A 33 -4.10 2.77 11.51
N LEU A 34 -3.78 2.70 12.80
CA LEU A 34 -4.55 1.92 13.78
C LEU A 34 -5.61 2.73 14.52
N GLY A 35 -5.68 4.04 14.30
CA GLY A 35 -6.71 4.92 14.88
C GLY A 35 -8.13 4.63 14.38
N ASN A 36 -8.29 3.86 13.31
CA ASN A 36 -9.61 3.44 12.79
C ASN A 36 -9.65 1.92 12.52
N GLN A 37 -10.70 1.26 13.00
CA GLN A 37 -10.85 -0.19 12.89
C GLN A 37 -11.03 -0.67 11.44
N ASN A 38 -11.73 0.09 10.60
CA ASN A 38 -11.90 -0.25 9.19
C ASN A 38 -10.57 -0.15 8.43
N LEU A 39 -9.78 0.89 8.69
CA LEU A 39 -8.43 1.04 8.14
C LEU A 39 -7.58 -0.20 8.44
N LYS A 40 -7.56 -0.61 9.72
CA LYS A 40 -6.82 -1.79 10.18
C LYS A 40 -7.25 -3.07 9.47
N VAL A 41 -8.55 -3.26 9.25
CA VAL A 41 -9.08 -4.44 8.55
C VAL A 41 -8.68 -4.40 7.07
N VAL A 42 -8.86 -3.29 6.39
CA VAL A 42 -8.50 -3.16 4.96
C VAL A 42 -7.00 -3.30 4.74
N PHE A 43 -6.18 -2.74 5.63
CA PHE A 43 -4.72 -2.91 5.58
C PHE A 43 -4.31 -4.39 5.66
N ARG A 44 -4.97 -5.17 6.53
CA ARG A 44 -4.74 -6.63 6.63
C ARG A 44 -5.22 -7.36 5.38
N LEU A 45 -6.39 -6.99 4.84
CA LEU A 45 -6.92 -7.57 3.61
C LEU A 45 -5.98 -7.33 2.43
N LEU A 46 -5.44 -6.12 2.27
CA LEU A 46 -4.48 -5.82 1.19
C LEU A 46 -3.15 -6.56 1.35
N LYS A 47 -2.65 -6.74 2.58
CA LYS A 47 -1.48 -7.60 2.83
C LYS A 47 -1.75 -9.06 2.46
N SER A 48 -2.92 -9.57 2.82
CA SER A 48 -3.35 -10.94 2.49
C SER A 48 -3.56 -11.13 0.98
N LEU A 49 -4.14 -10.14 0.30
CA LEU A 49 -4.29 -10.11 -1.17
C LEU A 49 -2.93 -10.12 -1.86
N ARG A 50 -2.00 -9.26 -1.41
CA ARG A 50 -0.63 -9.26 -1.91
C ARG A 50 0.02 -10.64 -1.85
N ASN A 51 -0.12 -11.31 -0.71
CA ASN A 51 0.48 -12.62 -0.52
C ASN A 51 -0.15 -13.66 -1.46
N ALA A 52 -1.49 -13.71 -1.56
CA ALA A 52 -2.20 -14.62 -2.46
C ALA A 52 -1.81 -14.45 -3.93
N TYR A 53 -1.51 -13.22 -4.35
CA TYR A 53 -1.08 -12.90 -5.71
C TYR A 53 0.44 -13.02 -5.93
N GLY A 54 1.21 -13.37 -4.89
CA GLY A 54 2.66 -13.52 -4.98
C GLY A 54 3.42 -12.22 -5.28
N MET A 55 2.87 -11.06 -4.90
CA MET A 55 3.46 -9.74 -5.16
C MET A 55 4.61 -9.44 -4.17
N ARG A 56 5.76 -10.11 -4.34
CA ARG A 56 6.93 -9.98 -3.46
C ARG A 56 7.61 -8.61 -3.53
N CYS A 57 7.45 -7.90 -4.66
CA CYS A 57 7.93 -6.54 -4.88
C CYS A 57 7.24 -5.56 -3.90
N LEU A 58 5.94 -5.75 -3.65
CA LEU A 58 5.09 -4.87 -2.87
C LEU A 58 5.37 -5.02 -1.36
N LYS A 59 6.38 -4.28 -0.87
CA LYS A 59 6.73 -4.31 0.56
C LYS A 59 5.56 -3.75 1.40
N SER A 60 5.45 -4.20 2.65
CA SER A 60 4.39 -3.71 3.54
C SER A 60 4.44 -2.20 3.76
N TYR A 61 5.63 -1.60 3.65
CA TYR A 61 5.77 -0.15 3.75
C TYR A 61 5.13 0.59 2.57
N PHE A 62 5.05 -0.01 1.38
CA PHE A 62 4.42 0.64 0.22
C PHE A 62 2.91 0.75 0.45
N ILE A 63 2.30 -0.34 0.93
CA ILE A 63 0.90 -0.33 1.38
C ILE A 63 0.72 0.70 2.51
N THR A 64 1.64 0.75 3.48
CA THR A 64 1.60 1.73 4.57
C THR A 64 1.60 3.17 4.03
N THR A 65 2.52 3.49 3.12
CA THR A 65 2.62 4.83 2.51
C THR A 65 1.38 5.22 1.72
N THR A 66 0.80 4.33 0.93
CA THR A 66 -0.47 4.61 0.22
C THR A 66 -1.59 4.94 1.21
N PHE A 67 -1.71 4.19 2.32
CA PHE A 67 -2.68 4.51 3.37
C PHE A 67 -2.43 5.87 4.01
N LEU A 68 -1.17 6.20 4.33
CA LEU A 68 -0.84 7.47 4.97
C LEU A 68 -1.21 8.66 4.07
N TRP A 69 -0.93 8.58 2.76
CA TRP A 69 -1.36 9.60 1.81
C TRP A 69 -2.88 9.73 1.74
N GLU A 70 -3.59 8.62 1.63
CA GLU A 70 -5.05 8.66 1.60
C GLU A 70 -5.64 9.21 2.89
N ILE A 71 -5.05 8.93 4.06
CA ILE A 71 -5.50 9.49 5.35
C ILE A 71 -5.37 11.02 5.36
N GLU A 72 -4.32 11.57 4.76
CA GLU A 72 -4.13 13.03 4.64
C GLU A 72 -5.11 13.67 3.62
N ILE A 73 -5.45 12.96 2.54
CA ILE A 73 -6.29 13.48 1.45
C ILE A 73 -7.79 13.35 1.77
N GLN A 74 -8.20 12.23 2.36
CA GLN A 74 -9.61 11.90 2.57
C GLN A 74 -10.18 12.58 3.82
N ASN A 75 -11.48 12.87 3.80
CA ASN A 75 -12.19 13.32 4.99
C ASN A 75 -12.16 12.22 6.07
N LYS A 76 -12.01 12.58 7.36
CA LYS A 76 -12.03 11.59 8.47
C LYS A 76 -13.26 10.65 8.44
N ASN A 77 -14.41 11.14 7.99
CA ASN A 77 -15.64 10.35 7.89
C ASN A 77 -15.59 9.30 6.77
N PHE A 78 -14.71 9.47 5.77
CA PHE A 78 -14.52 8.48 4.70
C PHE A 78 -14.19 7.11 5.26
N TRP A 79 -13.37 7.05 6.31
CA TRP A 79 -12.95 5.80 6.95
C TRP A 79 -14.04 5.09 7.75
N ASN A 80 -15.22 5.72 7.90
CA ASN A 80 -16.40 5.10 8.50
C ASN A 80 -17.29 4.42 7.44
N ASN A 81 -16.94 4.48 6.15
CA ASN A 81 -17.64 3.74 5.11
C ASN A 81 -17.54 2.22 5.31
N PRO A 82 -18.44 1.44 4.70
CA PRO A 82 -18.33 -0.01 4.67
C PRO A 82 -16.99 -0.50 4.13
N LEU A 83 -16.47 -1.60 4.67
CA LEU A 83 -15.16 -2.15 4.32
C LEU A 83 -14.93 -2.35 2.82
N HIS A 84 -15.97 -2.73 2.07
CA HIS A 84 -15.85 -2.96 0.63
C HIS A 84 -15.58 -1.67 -0.16
N ILE A 85 -16.11 -0.52 0.29
CA ILE A 85 -15.84 0.79 -0.32
C ILE A 85 -14.39 1.18 -0.07
N ILE A 86 -13.93 1.04 1.17
CA ILE A 86 -12.56 1.38 1.56
C ILE A 86 -11.56 0.44 0.87
N LEU A 87 -11.85 -0.86 0.80
CA LEU A 87 -10.99 -1.84 0.14
C LEU A 87 -10.86 -1.57 -1.36
N GLU A 88 -11.97 -1.31 -2.05
CA GLU A 88 -11.94 -0.98 -3.47
C GLU A 88 -11.13 0.28 -3.74
N HIS A 89 -11.39 1.34 -2.96
CA HIS A 89 -10.66 2.61 -3.06
C HIS A 89 -9.15 2.40 -2.87
N MET A 90 -8.75 1.78 -1.75
CA MET A 90 -7.32 1.58 -1.47
C MET A 90 -6.63 0.67 -2.49
N LEU A 91 -7.34 -0.33 -3.03
CA LEU A 91 -6.80 -1.21 -4.07
C LEU A 91 -6.65 -0.48 -5.41
N GLU A 92 -7.61 0.39 -5.75
CA GLU A 92 -7.54 1.24 -6.95
C GLU A 92 -6.41 2.27 -6.87
N THR A 93 -6.28 2.96 -5.74
CA THR A 93 -5.17 3.90 -5.48
C THR A 93 -3.85 3.18 -5.65
N LEU A 94 -3.66 2.04 -4.98
CA LEU A 94 -2.42 1.29 -5.06
C LEU A 94 -2.12 0.78 -6.48
N ALA A 95 -3.13 0.34 -7.23
CA ALA A 95 -2.96 -0.04 -8.64
C ALA A 95 -2.51 1.16 -9.49
N THR A 96 -3.10 2.33 -9.25
CA THR A 96 -2.82 3.57 -9.97
C THR A 96 -1.41 4.10 -9.66
N ASP A 97 -0.98 4.04 -8.40
CA ASP A 97 0.39 4.40 -8.00
C ASP A 97 1.43 3.57 -8.76
N PHE A 98 1.19 2.25 -8.90
CA PHE A 98 2.09 1.35 -9.62
C PHE A 98 2.04 1.54 -11.14
N GLU A 99 0.86 1.77 -11.73
CA GLU A 99 0.72 2.04 -13.16
C GLU A 99 1.34 3.37 -13.58
N ASN A 100 1.31 4.37 -12.70
CA ASN A 100 1.98 5.65 -12.91
C ASN A 100 3.47 5.63 -12.53
N GLU A 101 3.96 4.49 -12.05
CA GLU A 101 5.33 4.31 -11.55
C GLU A 101 5.72 5.33 -10.47
N TRP A 102 4.74 5.81 -9.69
CA TRP A 102 4.92 6.89 -8.72
C TRP A 102 4.19 6.64 -7.41
N LEU A 103 4.96 6.37 -6.35
CA LEU A 103 4.49 6.32 -4.96
C LEU A 103 5.41 7.18 -4.09
N PRO A 104 5.05 8.44 -3.81
CA PRO A 104 5.91 9.34 -3.06
C PRO A 104 6.09 8.86 -1.62
N PHE A 105 7.29 8.97 -1.09
CA PHE A 105 7.58 8.67 0.31
C PHE A 105 6.85 9.66 1.22
N PHE A 106 6.15 9.15 2.24
CA PHE A 106 5.26 9.96 3.07
C PHE A 106 5.94 11.20 3.70
N TRP A 107 7.17 11.01 4.20
CA TRP A 107 7.92 12.10 4.86
C TRP A 107 8.72 12.98 3.90
N ASN A 108 8.86 12.59 2.63
CA ASN A 108 9.46 13.42 1.59
C ASN A 108 8.87 13.10 0.22
N LYS A 109 7.99 13.99 -0.28
CA LYS A 109 7.26 13.86 -1.55
C LYS A 109 8.16 13.82 -2.78
N GLU A 110 9.42 14.25 -2.69
CA GLU A 110 10.37 14.25 -3.79
C GLU A 110 11.00 12.88 -4.02
N LEU A 111 10.87 11.95 -3.06
CA LEU A 111 11.42 10.60 -3.16
C LEU A 111 10.33 9.62 -3.56
N ASN A 112 10.54 8.90 -4.66
CA ASN A 112 9.65 7.82 -5.08
C ASN A 112 10.07 6.49 -4.45
N LEU A 113 9.13 5.77 -3.84
CA LEU A 113 9.41 4.45 -3.28
C LEU A 113 9.65 3.39 -4.37
N LEU A 114 9.04 3.57 -5.55
CA LEU A 114 9.11 2.59 -6.63
C LEU A 114 10.47 2.60 -7.35
N ASP A 115 11.27 3.66 -7.22
CA ASP A 115 12.65 3.74 -7.75
C ASP A 115 13.59 2.64 -7.20
N ASN A 116 13.19 1.95 -6.13
CA ASN A 116 13.93 0.83 -5.55
C ASN A 116 13.58 -0.54 -6.18
N LEU A 117 12.65 -0.58 -7.13
CA LEU A 117 12.22 -1.79 -7.83
C LEU A 117 12.77 -1.81 -9.26
N SER A 118 12.89 -3.01 -9.84
CA SER A 118 13.12 -3.11 -11.28
C SER A 118 11.84 -2.76 -12.04
N GLN A 119 11.98 -2.37 -13.31
CA GLN A 119 10.84 -2.13 -14.19
C GLN A 119 9.92 -3.37 -14.26
N ASP A 120 10.49 -4.56 -14.43
CA ASP A 120 9.73 -5.82 -14.44
C ASP A 120 8.91 -6.04 -13.15
N ASP A 121 9.48 -5.69 -11.98
CA ASP A 121 8.79 -5.81 -10.69
C ASP A 121 7.61 -4.82 -10.60
N VAL A 122 7.79 -3.59 -11.10
CA VAL A 122 6.74 -2.56 -11.13
C VAL A 122 5.60 -2.99 -12.06
N GLU A 123 5.93 -3.42 -13.29
CA GLU A 123 4.95 -3.86 -14.29
C GLU A 123 4.15 -5.10 -13.82
N ASP A 124 4.82 -6.10 -13.25
CA ASP A 124 4.16 -7.31 -12.71
C ASP A 124 3.21 -6.97 -11.56
N CYS A 125 3.66 -6.13 -10.63
CA CYS A 125 2.84 -5.70 -9.51
C CYS A 125 1.66 -4.82 -9.97
N ALA A 126 1.86 -3.89 -10.91
CA ALA A 126 0.80 -3.08 -11.52
C ALA A 126 -0.29 -3.96 -12.15
N TYR A 127 0.13 -4.92 -13.00
CA TYR A 127 -0.76 -5.87 -13.64
C TYR A 127 -1.58 -6.67 -12.63
N LYS A 128 -0.94 -7.23 -11.60
CA LYS A 128 -1.60 -8.05 -10.57
C LYS A 128 -2.59 -7.24 -9.74
N LEU A 129 -2.22 -6.02 -9.33
CA LEU A 129 -3.09 -5.10 -8.60
C LEU A 129 -4.32 -4.73 -9.43
N ARG A 130 -4.12 -4.30 -10.68
CA ARG A 130 -5.23 -3.93 -11.57
C ARG A 130 -6.14 -5.10 -11.88
N LYS A 131 -5.58 -6.30 -12.08
CA LYS A 131 -6.36 -7.54 -12.26
C LYS A 131 -7.21 -7.85 -11.02
N ALA A 132 -6.64 -7.72 -9.83
CA ALA A 132 -7.35 -7.92 -8.57
C ALA A 132 -8.49 -6.91 -8.41
N TYR A 133 -8.21 -5.62 -8.63
CA TYR A 133 -9.20 -4.55 -8.60
C TYR A 133 -10.38 -4.82 -9.54
N ASN A 134 -10.09 -5.08 -10.81
CA ASN A 134 -11.14 -5.32 -11.82
C ASN A 134 -12.00 -6.53 -11.46
N THR A 135 -11.39 -7.59 -10.94
CA THR A 135 -12.12 -8.81 -10.53
C THR A 135 -13.04 -8.53 -9.34
N LEU A 136 -12.52 -7.91 -8.27
CA LEU A 136 -13.30 -7.62 -7.07
C LEU A 136 -14.38 -6.57 -7.31
N ARG A 137 -14.15 -5.61 -8.23
CA ARG A 137 -15.16 -4.63 -8.63
C ARG A 137 -16.35 -5.29 -9.33
N GLN A 138 -16.10 -6.26 -10.20
CA GLN A 138 -17.16 -7.01 -10.88
C GLN A 138 -17.99 -7.88 -9.93
N TYR A 139 -17.39 -8.37 -8.84
CA TYR A 139 -18.06 -9.19 -7.85
C TYR A 139 -19.26 -8.50 -7.18
N LYS A 140 -19.29 -7.16 -7.14
CA LYS A 140 -20.45 -6.40 -6.65
C LYS A 140 -21.74 -6.68 -7.42
N PHE A 141 -21.61 -7.01 -8.69
CA PHE A 141 -22.73 -7.22 -9.61
C PHE A 141 -22.92 -8.69 -9.96
N ALA A 142 -22.08 -9.58 -9.42
CA ALA A 142 -22.11 -11.00 -9.74
C ALA A 142 -23.25 -11.71 -8.99
N PRO A 143 -24.24 -12.30 -9.69
CA PRO A 143 -25.24 -13.13 -9.04
C PRO A 143 -24.56 -14.37 -8.46
N ASN A 144 -24.97 -14.80 -7.27
CA ASN A 144 -24.49 -16.01 -6.60
C ASN A 144 -22.98 -16.02 -6.30
N LEU A 145 -22.38 -14.88 -5.99
CA LEU A 145 -21.00 -14.82 -5.52
C LEU A 145 -20.83 -15.62 -4.21
N THR A 146 -19.98 -16.64 -4.24
CA THR A 146 -19.74 -17.49 -3.07
C THR A 146 -18.57 -16.99 -2.25
N TYR A 147 -18.63 -17.21 -0.93
CA TYR A 147 -17.51 -16.94 -0.03
C TYR A 147 -16.22 -17.63 -0.48
N LYS A 148 -16.31 -18.89 -0.92
CA LYS A 148 -15.15 -19.66 -1.43
C LYS A 148 -14.47 -18.96 -2.61
N ARG A 149 -15.24 -18.35 -3.51
CA ARG A 149 -14.72 -17.60 -4.65
C ARG A 149 -14.08 -16.27 -4.24
N CYS A 150 -14.61 -15.58 -3.23
CA CYS A 150 -13.93 -14.41 -2.68
C CYS A 150 -12.62 -14.79 -2.00
N LEU A 151 -12.61 -15.91 -1.26
CA LEU A 151 -11.47 -16.36 -0.48
C LEU A 151 -10.23 -16.66 -1.32
N THR A 152 -10.38 -17.06 -2.60
CA THR A 152 -9.22 -17.32 -3.48
C THR A 152 -8.33 -16.10 -3.71
N HIS A 153 -8.82 -14.90 -3.42
CA HIS A 153 -8.06 -13.66 -3.56
C HIS A 153 -7.23 -13.28 -2.33
N PHE A 154 -7.36 -14.03 -1.24
CA PHE A 154 -6.78 -13.69 0.06
C PHE A 154 -6.04 -14.90 0.64
N GLU A 155 -4.81 -14.70 1.10
CA GLU A 155 -4.09 -15.71 1.85
C GLU A 155 -4.69 -15.77 3.27
N VAL A 156 -5.17 -16.96 3.65
CA VAL A 156 -5.69 -17.24 4.98
C VAL A 156 -4.52 -17.61 5.90
N PRO A 157 -4.47 -17.09 7.15
CA PRO A 157 -3.46 -17.47 8.14
C PRO A 157 -3.42 -18.97 8.44
#